data_AF-C7JH74-F1
#
_entry.id   AF-C7JH74-F1
#
_cell.length_a   1.000
_cell.length_b   1.000
_cell.length_c   1.000
_cell.angle_alpha   90.00
_cell.angle_beta   90.00
_cell.angle_gamma   90.00
#
_symmetry.space_group_name_H-M   'P 1'
#
loop_
_entity.id
_entity.type
_entity.pdbx_description
1 polymer ?
#
loop_
_entity_poly.entity_id
_entity_poly.type
_entity_poly.pdbx_seq_one_letter_code
_entity_poly.pdbx_strand_id
1 'polypeptide(L)'
;MILYRTGAITMADDRVLGTDSTEVAMRMAVLRPYLIDNVPLTKIAVDAAIPIRTVRRWIARYRLSGPAGLMRPTRPDAGTRTFPKEMVELIEGMALLKPQSSIATIHRRIVMLAAEQGWRKPSYGSVRSIVREINPAILTLAHEGSAAFRDKYELVHRHRASRPNATWQADHTQLDILILDAGGKAARPWLTTVMDDYSRVVAGYMVMLGAPSALNTSLALRQAIWRKADPMWPVCGIPDVLHVDHGSDFTSLHLEQASADLHFRLIYSGVARPQGRGKIERLFRTINTELLPELPGNLRNGKPSSPPRLSLAELDATIGDYIVSTYNTRPHSTIGVPPAKAWCGDGWLPRMPETVDELDTLLVMVARPRTVHRDGIRFEGLRYFDPTLAAYVGEPVMIRYDPRDMGEIRIFHRNTFLCRAVSADHAGDSITLKDIQTARIAHRRHLRNQIAERKARVADFFPSPVFRPTQPAVPVTLSGTEAKGRQKGRRLRIYSEGD
;
A
#
# COMPACT_ATOMS: atom_id res chain seq x y z
N MET A 1 -25.77 64.55 -25.84
CA MET A 1 -25.61 63.16 -26.30
C MET A 1 -24.73 62.44 -25.28
N ILE A 2 -25.27 61.37 -24.70
CA ILE A 2 -24.66 60.51 -23.70
C ILE A 2 -23.34 59.91 -24.23
N LEU A 3 -22.29 59.82 -23.39
CA LEU A 3 -21.57 58.57 -23.12
C LEU A 3 -20.49 58.73 -22.04
N TYR A 4 -20.70 57.97 -20.97
CA TYR A 4 -19.75 57.64 -19.91
C TYR A 4 -18.51 56.92 -20.47
N ARG A 5 -17.32 57.23 -19.96
CA ARG A 5 -16.19 56.28 -19.91
C ARG A 5 -15.60 56.25 -18.51
N THR A 6 -15.99 55.20 -17.80
CA THR A 6 -15.45 54.68 -16.56
C THR A 6 -13.98 54.28 -16.76
N GLY A 7 -13.06 55.01 -16.15
CA GLY A 7 -11.66 54.59 -16.00
C GLY A 7 -11.51 53.75 -14.73
N ALA A 8 -11.55 52.43 -14.90
CA ALA A 8 -11.23 51.47 -13.86
C ALA A 8 -9.72 51.53 -13.55
N ILE A 9 -9.38 51.77 -12.28
CA ILE A 9 -8.02 51.60 -11.77
C ILE A 9 -7.86 50.11 -11.50
N THR A 10 -7.07 49.43 -12.33
CA THR A 10 -6.64 48.05 -12.17
C THR A 10 -5.72 47.93 -10.96
N MET A 11 -6.22 47.35 -9.87
CA MET A 11 -5.41 46.89 -8.74
C MET A 11 -5.06 45.43 -9.00
N ALA A 12 -3.80 45.18 -9.39
CA ALA A 12 -3.21 43.85 -9.43
C ALA A 12 -2.33 43.68 -8.18
N ASP A 13 -2.91 43.15 -7.09
CA ASP A 13 -2.21 42.29 -6.12
C ASP A 13 -3.26 41.70 -5.17
N ASP A 14 -3.69 40.47 -5.43
CA ASP A 14 -4.65 39.71 -4.62
C ASP A 14 -3.91 39.12 -3.40
N ARG A 15 -3.53 40.00 -2.48
CA ARG A 15 -3.05 39.63 -1.14
C ARG A 15 -4.15 39.97 -0.15
N VAL A 16 -4.72 38.91 0.45
CA VAL A 16 -5.63 38.89 1.61
C VAL A 16 -5.75 40.27 2.28
N LEU A 17 -6.73 41.06 1.84
CA LEU A 17 -7.01 42.36 2.42
C LEU A 17 -7.60 42.12 3.82
N GLY A 18 -6.74 42.17 4.82
CA GLY A 18 -7.14 42.11 6.22
C GLY A 18 -8.19 43.18 6.51
N THR A 19 -9.08 42.91 7.47
CA THR A 19 -10.15 43.80 7.96
C THR A 19 -9.71 45.24 8.23
N ASP A 20 -8.41 45.47 8.45
CA ASP A 20 -7.84 46.81 8.66
C ASP A 20 -7.77 47.64 7.36
N SER A 21 -7.61 47.00 6.19
CA SER A 21 -7.52 47.72 4.90
C SER A 21 -8.87 48.23 4.42
N THR A 22 -9.96 47.51 4.68
CA THR A 22 -11.32 47.95 4.34
C THR A 22 -11.76 49.10 5.24
N GLU A 23 -11.38 49.09 6.52
CA GLU A 23 -11.68 50.18 7.44
C GLU A 23 -10.92 51.47 7.08
N VAL A 24 -9.64 51.38 6.69
CA VAL A 24 -8.87 52.53 6.19
C VAL A 24 -9.51 53.09 4.92
N ALA A 25 -9.93 52.24 3.98
CA ALA A 25 -10.60 52.67 2.75
C ALA A 25 -11.92 53.40 3.04
N MET A 26 -12.74 52.90 3.97
CA MET A 26 -13.98 53.54 4.38
C MET A 26 -13.72 54.92 5.01
N ARG A 27 -12.77 55.01 5.94
CA ARG A 27 -12.40 56.28 6.58
C ARG A 27 -11.81 57.27 5.57
N MET A 28 -11.04 56.79 4.60
CA MET A 28 -10.51 57.60 3.51
C MET A 28 -11.62 58.15 2.60
N ALA A 29 -12.61 57.33 2.27
CA ALA A 29 -13.76 57.75 1.46
C ALA A 29 -14.55 58.89 2.13
N VAL A 30 -14.71 58.83 3.45
CA VAL A 30 -15.34 59.92 4.23
C VAL A 30 -14.51 61.20 4.21
N LEU A 31 -13.17 61.11 4.23
CA LEU A 31 -12.29 62.29 4.27
C LEU A 31 -11.96 62.88 2.91
N ARG A 32 -12.12 62.12 1.82
CA ARG A 32 -11.78 62.53 0.46
C ARG A 32 -12.39 63.88 0.05
N PRO A 33 -13.69 64.19 0.31
CA PRO A 33 -14.27 65.48 -0.05
C PRO A 33 -13.63 66.68 0.67
N TYR A 34 -13.09 66.47 1.88
CA TYR A 34 -12.33 67.52 2.57
C TYR A 34 -10.93 67.71 1.96
N LEU A 35 -10.28 66.60 1.59
CA LEU A 35 -8.90 66.58 1.15
C LEU A 35 -8.72 67.03 -0.31
N ILE A 36 -9.72 66.82 -1.16
CA ILE A 36 -9.66 67.11 -2.60
C ILE A 36 -10.59 68.28 -2.96
N ASP A 37 -11.83 68.24 -2.48
CA ASP A 37 -12.90 69.13 -2.95
C ASP A 37 -13.14 70.34 -2.01
N ASN A 38 -12.27 70.55 -1.02
CA ASN A 38 -12.35 71.63 -0.01
C ASN A 38 -13.70 71.73 0.73
N VAL A 39 -14.44 70.62 0.85
CA VAL A 39 -15.72 70.59 1.55
C VAL A 39 -15.50 70.73 3.05
N PRO A 40 -16.17 71.67 3.77
CA PRO A 40 -15.99 71.84 5.21
C PRO A 40 -16.26 70.57 6.02
N LEU A 41 -15.43 70.30 7.04
CA LEU A 41 -15.56 69.11 7.91
C LEU A 41 -16.93 68.99 8.59
N THR A 42 -17.60 70.12 8.84
CA THR A 42 -18.95 70.17 9.42
C THR A 42 -19.98 69.53 8.49
N LYS A 43 -19.86 69.74 7.18
CA LYS A 43 -20.74 69.14 6.17
C LYS A 43 -20.48 67.64 6.04
N ILE A 44 -19.22 67.22 5.99
CA ILE A 44 -18.84 65.80 5.94
C ILE A 44 -19.30 65.03 7.18
N ALA A 45 -19.21 65.63 8.36
CA ALA A 45 -19.68 65.01 9.60
C ALA A 45 -21.20 64.74 9.57
N VAL A 46 -21.98 65.67 9.01
CA VAL A 46 -23.43 65.52 8.82
C VAL A 46 -23.73 64.47 7.76
N ASP A 47 -23.12 64.58 6.59
CA ASP A 47 -23.37 63.69 5.44
C ASP A 47 -22.98 62.23 5.73
N ALA A 48 -21.92 62.01 6.51
CA ALA A 48 -21.49 60.67 6.93
C ALA A 48 -22.14 60.18 8.23
N ALA A 49 -23.00 60.98 8.88
CA ALA A 49 -23.57 60.71 10.20
C ALA A 49 -22.51 60.37 11.28
N ILE A 50 -21.34 61.02 11.23
CA ILE A 50 -20.23 60.80 12.16
C ILE A 50 -20.01 62.05 13.01
N PRO A 51 -19.85 61.95 14.35
CA PRO A 51 -19.58 63.11 15.18
C PRO A 51 -18.36 63.91 14.69
N ILE A 52 -18.48 65.24 14.61
CA ILE A 52 -17.42 66.14 14.10
C ILE A 52 -16.07 65.94 14.80
N ARG A 53 -16.07 65.60 16.09
CA ARG A 53 -14.87 65.26 16.88
C ARG A 53 -14.10 64.06 16.31
N THR A 54 -14.81 63.08 15.77
CA THR A 54 -14.24 61.86 15.19
C THR A 54 -13.60 62.15 13.84
N VAL A 55 -14.28 62.93 12.99
CA VAL A 55 -13.75 63.38 11.70
C VAL A 55 -12.50 64.25 11.88
N ARG A 56 -12.53 65.21 12.83
CA ARG A 56 -11.36 66.02 13.21
C ARG A 56 -10.19 65.15 13.70
N ARG A 57 -10.46 64.14 14.54
CA ARG A 57 -9.45 63.20 15.02
C ARG A 57 -8.84 62.38 13.88
N TRP A 58 -9.65 61.94 12.91
CA TRP A 58 -9.16 61.21 11.75
C TRP A 58 -8.27 62.09 10.87
N ILE A 59 -8.66 63.34 10.60
CA ILE A 59 -7.82 64.29 9.86
C ILE A 59 -6.51 64.58 10.58
N ALA A 60 -6.53 64.78 11.91
CA ALA A 60 -5.31 65.00 12.68
C ALA A 60 -4.33 63.82 12.54
N ARG A 61 -4.82 62.58 12.61
CA ARG A 61 -4.00 61.38 12.43
C ARG A 61 -3.54 61.18 10.99
N TYR A 62 -4.41 61.49 10.02
CA TYR A 62 -4.07 61.43 8.60
C TYR A 62 -2.96 62.43 8.23
N ARG A 63 -3.00 63.65 8.79
CA ARG A 63 -1.94 64.65 8.59
C ARG A 63 -0.61 64.22 9.20
N LEU A 64 -0.64 63.47 10.31
CA LEU A 64 0.57 63.02 11.00
C LEU A 64 1.22 61.80 10.34
N SER A 65 0.42 60.84 9.85
CA SER A 65 0.92 59.52 9.44
C SER A 65 0.29 59.00 8.14
N GLY A 66 -0.30 59.89 7.33
CA GLY A 66 -0.95 59.54 6.07
C GLY A 66 -2.10 58.55 6.25
N PRO A 67 -2.40 57.73 5.22
CA PRO A 67 -3.44 56.69 5.28
C PRO A 67 -3.28 55.72 6.47
N ALA A 68 -2.04 55.43 6.88
CA ALA A 68 -1.76 54.54 8.02
C ALA A 68 -2.29 55.10 9.36
N GLY A 69 -2.35 56.43 9.52
CA GLY A 69 -2.93 57.08 10.70
C GLY A 69 -4.44 56.85 10.87
N LEU A 70 -5.12 56.39 9.81
CA LEU A 70 -6.54 56.05 9.85
C LEU A 70 -6.79 54.62 10.33
N MET A 71 -5.76 53.82 10.57
CA MET A 71 -5.92 52.50 11.19
C MET A 71 -6.41 52.63 12.65
N ARG A 72 -7.12 51.60 13.13
CA ARG A 72 -7.43 51.50 14.56
C ARG A 72 -6.12 51.30 15.32
N PRO A 73 -5.83 52.07 16.40
CA PRO A 73 -4.64 51.82 17.19
C PRO A 73 -4.75 50.44 17.82
N THR A 74 -3.84 49.54 17.47
CA THR A 74 -3.60 48.32 18.23
C THR A 74 -3.06 48.74 19.60
N ARG A 75 -3.55 48.12 20.68
CA ARG A 75 -2.97 48.39 22.01
C ARG A 75 -1.47 48.06 21.97
N PRO A 76 -0.60 48.87 22.59
CA PRO A 76 0.84 48.60 22.65
C PRO A 76 1.16 47.20 23.21
N ASP A 77 0.32 46.71 24.11
CA ASP A 77 0.51 45.43 24.81
C ASP A 77 -0.11 44.22 24.09
N ALA A 78 -0.63 44.40 22.87
CA ALA A 78 -1.20 43.32 22.09
C ALA A 78 -0.09 42.41 21.54
N GLY A 79 0.19 41.31 22.25
CA GLY A 79 1.14 40.27 21.84
C GLY A 79 2.36 40.12 22.74
N THR A 80 2.59 41.03 23.70
CA THR A 80 3.63 40.86 24.72
C THR A 80 3.19 39.85 25.77
N ARG A 81 3.72 38.63 25.66
CA ARG A 81 3.53 37.56 26.65
C ARG A 81 4.02 38.04 28.01
N THR A 82 3.10 38.31 28.93
CA THR A 82 3.36 38.92 30.25
C THR A 82 3.86 37.91 31.30
N PHE A 83 4.14 36.67 30.88
CA PHE A 83 4.55 35.58 31.77
C PHE A 83 6.06 35.34 31.68
N PRO A 84 6.70 34.91 32.79
CA PRO A 84 8.09 34.47 32.76
C PRO A 84 8.32 33.38 31.72
N LYS A 85 9.51 33.36 31.10
CA LYS A 85 9.88 32.35 30.11
C LYS A 85 9.79 30.94 30.69
N GLU A 86 10.19 30.74 31.95
CA GLU A 86 10.13 29.44 32.61
C GLU A 86 8.69 28.91 32.70
N MET A 87 7.71 29.78 32.95
CA MET A 87 6.30 29.37 33.01
C MET A 87 5.81 28.90 31.63
N VAL A 88 6.22 29.58 30.56
CA VAL A 88 5.86 29.19 29.19
C VAL A 88 6.47 27.84 28.84
N GLU A 89 7.76 27.66 29.12
CA GLU A 89 8.48 26.39 28.89
C GLU A 89 7.87 25.22 29.69
N LEU A 90 7.44 25.47 30.94
CA LEU A 90 6.71 24.49 31.75
C LEU A 90 5.37 24.10 31.14
N ILE A 91 4.58 25.07 30.65
CA ILE A 91 3.31 24.82 29.97
C ILE A 91 3.54 23.98 28.70
N GLU A 92 4.53 24.36 27.89
CA GLU A 92 4.88 23.66 26.65
C GLU A 92 5.36 22.23 26.94
N GLY A 93 6.27 22.04 27.90
CA GLY A 93 6.77 20.74 28.32
C GLY A 93 5.65 19.81 28.82
N MET A 94 4.74 20.35 29.64
CA MET A 94 3.57 19.59 30.11
C MET A 94 2.62 19.17 28.98
N ALA A 95 2.49 19.97 27.92
CA ALA A 95 1.68 19.64 26.76
C ALA A 95 2.27 18.50 25.90
N LEU A 96 3.57 18.24 26.03
CA LEU A 96 4.30 17.19 25.30
C LEU A 96 4.43 15.87 26.07
N LEU A 97 4.01 15.81 27.33
CA LEU A 97 4.08 14.59 28.14
C LEU A 97 3.15 13.48 27.64
N LYS A 98 3.57 12.23 27.85
CA LYS A 98 2.77 11.02 27.65
C LYS A 98 2.37 10.40 29.01
N PRO A 99 1.07 10.12 29.26
CA PRO A 99 -0.10 10.38 28.42
C PRO A 99 -0.44 11.88 28.30
N GLN A 100 -1.14 12.27 27.23
CA GLN A 100 -1.47 13.67 26.94
C GLN A 100 -2.26 14.32 28.08
N SER A 101 -1.70 15.39 28.66
CA SER A 101 -2.39 16.18 29.68
C SER A 101 -3.44 17.08 29.04
N SER A 102 -4.65 17.08 29.60
CA SER A 102 -5.67 18.05 29.18
C SER A 102 -5.25 19.48 29.56
N ILE A 103 -5.65 20.47 28.75
CA ILE A 103 -5.34 21.89 29.02
C ILE A 103 -5.83 22.30 30.43
N ALA A 104 -6.94 21.75 30.90
CA ALA A 104 -7.46 21.99 32.25
C ALA A 104 -6.52 21.45 33.34
N THR A 105 -5.90 20.29 33.13
CA THR A 105 -4.91 19.73 34.07
C THR A 105 -3.61 20.53 34.05
N ILE A 106 -3.14 20.95 32.87
CA ILE A 106 -1.97 21.83 32.74
C ILE A 106 -2.22 23.15 33.50
N HIS A 107 -3.38 23.78 33.25
CA HIS A 107 -3.77 25.02 33.93
C HIS A 107 -3.80 24.88 35.46
N ARG A 108 -4.47 23.84 36.00
CA ARG A 108 -4.52 23.61 37.45
C ARG A 108 -3.13 23.47 38.07
N ARG A 109 -2.23 22.71 37.45
CA ARG A 109 -0.86 22.49 37.97
C ARG A 109 0.00 23.74 37.90
N ILE A 110 -0.08 24.49 36.80
CA ILE A 110 0.68 25.74 36.65
C ILE A 110 0.18 26.82 37.61
N VAL A 111 -1.12 26.88 37.92
CA VAL A 111 -1.63 27.82 38.94
C VAL A 111 -1.10 27.52 40.34
N MET A 112 -0.93 26.24 40.70
CA MET A 112 -0.33 25.84 41.98
C MET A 112 1.15 26.23 42.03
N LEU A 113 1.93 25.86 41.00
CA LEU A 113 3.34 26.22 40.89
C LEU A 113 3.57 27.74 40.87
N ALA A 114 2.72 28.49 40.17
CA ALA A 114 2.80 29.94 40.13
C ALA A 114 2.58 30.57 41.52
N ALA A 115 1.74 29.97 42.37
CA ALA A 115 1.54 30.44 43.74
C ALA A 115 2.79 30.19 44.62
N GLU A 116 3.43 29.04 44.47
CA GLU A 116 4.65 28.68 45.19
C GLU A 116 5.85 29.54 44.77
N GLN A 117 5.98 29.82 43.47
CA GLN A 117 7.07 30.61 42.87
C GLN A 117 6.83 32.13 42.93
N GLY A 118 5.68 32.58 43.44
CA GLY A 118 5.33 34.01 43.47
C GLY A 118 5.04 34.63 42.08
N TRP A 119 4.78 33.82 41.06
CA TRP A 119 4.45 34.29 39.72
C TRP A 119 3.00 34.73 39.57
N ARG A 120 2.74 35.60 38.60
CA ARG A 120 1.38 35.95 38.19
C ARG A 120 0.66 34.72 37.64
N LYS A 121 -0.45 34.33 38.27
CA LYS A 121 -1.25 33.17 37.87
C LYS A 121 -1.82 33.34 36.45
N PRO A 122 -1.60 32.38 35.54
CA PRO A 122 -2.17 32.45 34.20
C PRO A 122 -3.66 32.09 34.20
N SER A 123 -4.40 32.70 33.27
CA SER A 123 -5.78 32.28 32.98
C SER A 123 -5.79 31.02 32.12
N TYR A 124 -6.90 30.27 32.15
CA TYR A 124 -7.09 29.13 31.27
C TYR A 124 -6.90 29.50 29.79
N GLY A 125 -7.41 30.68 29.38
CA GLY A 125 -7.24 31.20 28.02
C GLY A 125 -5.77 31.42 27.63
N SER A 126 -4.93 31.85 28.58
CA SER A 126 -3.49 32.05 28.36
C SER A 126 -2.79 30.71 28.14
N VAL A 127 -3.05 29.73 29.01
CA VAL A 127 -2.49 28.37 28.87
C VAL A 127 -2.97 27.73 27.55
N ARG A 128 -4.25 27.89 27.20
CA ARG A 128 -4.80 27.40 25.94
C ARG A 128 -4.13 28.05 24.72
N SER A 129 -3.83 29.36 24.77
CA SER A 129 -3.12 30.05 23.68
C SER A 129 -1.72 29.49 23.51
N ILE A 130 -0.97 29.38 24.61
CA ILE A 130 0.40 28.85 24.61
C ILE A 130 0.42 27.43 24.03
N VAL A 131 -0.46 26.54 24.48
CA VAL A 131 -0.53 25.17 23.95
C VAL A 131 -0.91 25.12 22.46
N ARG A 132 -1.75 26.05 21.99
CA ARG A 132 -2.14 26.15 20.57
C ARG A 132 -1.05 26.72 19.67
N GLU A 133 -0.12 27.48 20.22
CA GLU A 133 1.01 28.06 19.51
C GLU A 133 2.18 27.07 19.38
N ILE A 134 2.15 25.93 20.09
CA ILE A 134 3.14 24.86 19.93
C ILE A 134 3.08 24.33 18.50
N ASN A 135 4.26 24.15 17.89
CA ASN A 135 4.39 23.59 16.55
C ASN A 135 3.65 22.23 16.47
N PRO A 136 2.64 22.10 15.58
CA PRO A 136 1.89 20.85 15.39
C PRO A 136 2.77 19.63 15.12
N ALA A 137 3.93 19.82 14.48
CA ALA A 137 4.89 18.76 14.18
C ALA A 137 5.50 18.16 15.47
N ILE A 138 5.82 19.00 16.45
CA ILE A 138 6.35 18.53 17.75
C ILE A 138 5.27 17.77 18.52
N LEU A 139 4.03 18.26 18.49
CA LEU A 139 2.89 17.57 19.12
C LEU A 139 2.62 16.21 18.47
N THR A 140 2.62 16.12 17.15
CA THR A 140 2.48 14.84 16.44
C THR A 140 3.62 13.89 16.79
N LEU A 141 4.87 14.35 16.82
CA LEU A 141 5.99 13.50 17.20
C LEU A 141 5.88 13.00 18.65
N ALA A 142 5.52 13.89 19.58
CA ALA A 142 5.37 13.57 20.99
C ALA A 142 4.23 12.57 21.24
N HIS A 143 3.06 12.78 20.65
CA HIS A 143 1.84 12.00 20.93
C HIS A 143 1.68 10.79 19.99
N GLU A 144 1.80 11.00 18.69
CA GLU A 144 1.54 9.99 17.64
C GLU A 144 2.82 9.22 17.23
N GLY A 145 4.00 9.74 17.55
CA GLY A 145 5.30 9.09 17.31
C GLY A 145 5.90 9.36 15.93
N SER A 146 7.10 8.83 15.70
CA SER A 146 7.91 9.14 14.51
C SER A 146 7.26 8.71 13.19
N ALA A 147 6.43 7.66 13.18
CA ALA A 147 5.76 7.21 11.95
C ALA A 147 4.74 8.24 11.45
N ALA A 148 3.86 8.72 12.34
CA ALA A 148 2.87 9.75 12.02
C ALA A 148 3.51 11.11 11.71
N PHE A 149 4.62 11.43 12.38
CA PHE A 149 5.40 12.62 12.06
C PHE A 149 5.93 12.59 10.63
N ARG A 150 6.54 11.46 10.22
CA ARG A 150 7.06 11.31 8.85
C ARG A 150 5.96 11.47 7.80
N ASP A 151 4.82 10.83 8.01
CA ASP A 151 3.68 10.90 7.09
C ASP A 151 3.11 12.33 6.91
N LYS A 152 3.02 13.10 8.01
CA LYS A 152 2.45 14.46 7.97
C LYS A 152 3.45 15.56 7.59
N TYR A 153 4.71 15.46 8.02
CA TYR A 153 5.65 16.60 8.01
C TYR A 153 6.96 16.34 7.26
N GLU A 154 7.32 15.10 6.95
CA GLU A 154 8.55 14.84 6.20
C GLU A 154 8.32 15.07 4.70
N LEU A 155 9.20 15.85 4.08
CA LEU A 155 9.14 16.14 2.65
C LEU A 155 9.46 14.86 1.86
N VAL A 156 8.43 14.28 1.24
CA VAL A 156 8.61 13.15 0.32
C VAL A 156 9.05 13.69 -1.03
N HIS A 157 10.32 13.48 -1.39
CA HIS A 157 10.79 13.72 -2.76
C HIS A 157 10.11 12.71 -3.69
N ARG A 158 9.13 13.18 -4.47
CA ARG A 158 8.38 12.34 -5.42
C ARG A 158 9.23 12.10 -6.67
N HIS A 159 10.12 11.11 -6.60
CA HIS A 159 10.88 10.67 -7.76
C HIS A 159 9.94 10.08 -8.82
N ARG A 160 10.18 10.40 -10.09
CA ARG A 160 9.59 9.74 -11.25
C ARG A 160 10.76 9.30 -12.12
N ALA A 161 10.77 8.05 -12.54
CA ALA A 161 11.73 7.53 -13.48
C ALA A 161 11.76 8.40 -14.75
N SER A 162 12.89 8.43 -15.44
CA SER A 162 13.10 9.32 -16.59
C SER A 162 12.39 8.84 -17.87
N ARG A 163 12.14 7.53 -18.00
CA ARG A 163 11.53 6.91 -19.18
C ARG A 163 10.75 5.64 -18.82
N PRO A 164 9.88 5.15 -19.72
CA PRO A 164 9.27 3.82 -19.58
C PRO A 164 10.34 2.72 -19.37
N ASN A 165 10.00 1.72 -18.54
CA ASN A 165 10.83 0.58 -18.16
C ASN A 165 12.17 0.91 -17.47
N ALA A 166 12.46 2.17 -17.15
CA ALA A 166 13.65 2.48 -16.36
C ALA A 166 13.55 1.95 -14.93
N THR A 167 12.34 1.99 -14.35
CA THR A 167 12.12 1.49 -12.99
C THR A 167 10.73 0.89 -12.87
N TRP A 168 10.68 -0.37 -12.48
CA TRP A 168 9.45 -1.05 -12.09
C TRP A 168 9.40 -1.24 -10.58
N GLN A 169 8.20 -1.21 -10.03
CA GLN A 169 7.93 -1.48 -8.62
C GLN A 169 7.06 -2.71 -8.51
N ALA A 170 7.42 -3.64 -7.64
CA ALA A 170 6.61 -4.81 -7.32
C ALA A 170 6.27 -4.85 -5.84
N ASP A 171 5.00 -5.08 -5.55
CA ASP A 171 4.50 -5.14 -4.17
C ASP A 171 3.28 -6.06 -4.08
N HIS A 172 2.89 -6.38 -2.85
CA HIS A 172 1.80 -7.28 -2.54
C HIS A 172 0.80 -6.61 -1.59
N THR A 173 -0.49 -6.87 -1.78
CA THR A 173 -1.53 -6.46 -0.83
C THR A 173 -2.56 -7.57 -0.62
N GLN A 174 -3.12 -7.65 0.58
CA GLN A 174 -4.26 -8.52 0.84
C GLN A 174 -5.55 -7.77 0.48
N LEU A 175 -6.30 -8.26 -0.50
CA LEU A 175 -7.47 -7.57 -1.03
C LEU A 175 -8.61 -7.55 -0.01
N ASP A 176 -9.35 -6.44 0.08
CA ASP A 176 -10.53 -6.30 0.96
C ASP A 176 -11.77 -7.02 0.38
N ILE A 177 -11.64 -8.31 0.08
CA ILE A 177 -12.70 -9.16 -0.48
C ILE A 177 -12.56 -10.61 -0.02
N LEU A 178 -13.68 -11.29 0.20
CA LEU A 178 -13.75 -12.73 0.38
C LEU A 178 -14.22 -13.39 -0.91
N ILE A 179 -13.54 -14.45 -1.30
CA ILE A 179 -13.91 -15.35 -2.40
C ILE A 179 -14.20 -16.74 -1.85
N LEU A 180 -14.83 -17.59 -2.66
CA LEU A 180 -14.96 -19.01 -2.38
C LEU A 180 -13.73 -19.74 -2.93
N ASP A 181 -13.07 -20.50 -2.07
CA ASP A 181 -12.05 -21.44 -2.51
C ASP A 181 -12.67 -22.67 -3.18
N ALA A 182 -11.79 -23.53 -3.67
CA ALA A 182 -12.08 -24.86 -4.22
C ALA A 182 -13.05 -25.72 -3.40
N GLY A 183 -12.97 -25.61 -2.07
CA GLY A 183 -13.78 -26.37 -1.12
C GLY A 183 -15.09 -25.66 -0.76
N GLY A 184 -15.37 -24.49 -1.33
CA GLY A 184 -16.50 -23.63 -0.99
C GLY A 184 -16.30 -22.87 0.32
N LYS A 185 -15.07 -22.78 0.84
CA LYS A 185 -14.76 -22.01 2.04
C LYS A 185 -14.37 -20.58 1.67
N ALA A 186 -14.84 -19.62 2.46
CA ALA A 186 -14.43 -18.23 2.31
C ALA A 186 -12.92 -18.07 2.55
N ALA A 187 -12.23 -17.44 1.59
CA ALA A 187 -10.81 -17.17 1.65
C ALA A 187 -10.53 -15.73 1.18
N ARG A 188 -9.51 -15.10 1.75
CA ARG A 188 -9.10 -13.74 1.41
C ARG A 188 -7.86 -13.78 0.49
N PRO A 189 -7.95 -13.31 -0.75
CA PRO A 189 -6.86 -13.39 -1.71
C PRO A 189 -5.84 -12.26 -1.53
N TRP A 190 -4.64 -12.53 -2.02
CA TRP A 190 -3.55 -11.57 -2.19
C TRP A 190 -3.41 -11.18 -3.65
N LEU A 191 -3.03 -9.93 -3.89
CA LEU A 191 -2.68 -9.38 -5.19
C LEU A 191 -1.21 -8.98 -5.16
N THR A 192 -0.43 -9.55 -6.07
CA THR A 192 0.92 -9.08 -6.40
C THR A 192 0.82 -8.23 -7.66
N THR A 193 1.49 -7.09 -7.71
CA THR A 193 1.45 -6.23 -8.90
C THR A 193 2.84 -5.72 -9.23
N VAL A 194 3.15 -5.62 -10.52
CA VAL A 194 4.33 -4.95 -11.07
C VAL A 194 3.85 -3.72 -11.83
N MET A 195 4.37 -2.55 -11.49
CA MET A 195 3.96 -1.26 -12.03
C MET A 195 5.17 -0.49 -12.57
N ASP A 196 5.01 0.15 -13.73
CA ASP A 196 6.01 1.06 -14.27
C ASP A 196 5.99 2.42 -13.55
N ASP A 197 7.14 2.85 -13.04
CA ASP A 197 7.27 4.05 -12.21
C ASP A 197 6.99 5.35 -12.99
N TYR A 198 7.39 5.39 -14.27
CA TYR A 198 7.28 6.54 -15.16
C TYR A 198 5.84 6.75 -15.62
N SER A 199 5.21 5.70 -16.17
CA SER A 199 3.91 5.78 -16.84
C SER A 199 2.73 5.49 -15.93
N ARG A 200 2.95 4.87 -14.77
CA ARG A 200 1.92 4.32 -13.86
C ARG A 200 1.22 3.08 -14.40
N VAL A 201 1.57 2.58 -15.58
CA VAL A 201 0.89 1.43 -16.16
C VAL A 201 1.15 0.20 -15.29
N VAL A 202 0.12 -0.59 -15.04
CA VAL A 202 0.31 -1.90 -14.44
C VAL A 202 0.90 -2.81 -15.51
N ALA A 203 2.11 -3.29 -15.30
CA ALA A 203 2.84 -4.12 -16.24
C ALA A 203 2.42 -5.59 -16.17
N GLY A 204 2.17 -6.10 -14.96
CA GLY A 204 1.74 -7.47 -14.72
C GLY A 204 1.21 -7.62 -13.30
N TYR A 205 0.43 -8.68 -13.04
CA TYR A 205 -0.10 -8.97 -11.72
C TYR A 205 -0.27 -10.48 -11.50
N MET A 206 -0.56 -10.85 -10.26
CA MET A 206 -0.89 -12.22 -9.87
C MET A 206 -1.85 -12.21 -8.69
N VAL A 207 -3.02 -12.84 -8.84
CA VAL A 207 -3.99 -13.04 -7.75
C VAL A 207 -3.83 -14.45 -7.18
N MET A 208 -3.78 -14.58 -5.85
CA MET A 208 -3.56 -15.88 -5.22
C MET A 208 -4.13 -16.04 -3.82
N LEU A 209 -4.19 -17.29 -3.37
CA LEU A 209 -4.45 -17.65 -1.98
C LEU A 209 -3.15 -18.06 -1.29
N GLY A 210 -3.06 -17.78 0.00
CA GLY A 210 -1.85 -18.02 0.79
C GLY A 210 -0.96 -16.78 0.89
N ALA A 211 0.06 -16.85 1.74
CA ALA A 211 0.97 -15.73 1.96
C ALA A 211 1.75 -15.38 0.68
N PRO A 212 2.03 -14.08 0.44
CA PRO A 212 2.85 -13.67 -0.67
C PRO A 212 4.27 -14.24 -0.55
N SER A 213 4.89 -14.54 -1.69
CA SER A 213 6.27 -15.06 -1.79
C SER A 213 6.95 -14.48 -3.03
N ALA A 214 8.28 -14.54 -3.12
CA ALA A 214 8.97 -14.01 -4.31
C ALA A 214 8.67 -14.82 -5.59
N LEU A 215 8.16 -16.04 -5.46
CA LEU A 215 7.63 -16.79 -6.59
C LEU A 215 6.45 -16.05 -7.24
N ASN A 216 5.58 -15.47 -6.41
CA ASN A 216 4.42 -14.71 -6.85
C ASN A 216 4.86 -13.47 -7.62
N THR A 217 5.90 -12.79 -7.11
CA THR A 217 6.57 -11.68 -7.78
C THR A 217 7.16 -12.12 -9.12
N SER A 218 7.80 -13.28 -9.17
CA SER A 218 8.43 -13.83 -10.38
C SER A 218 7.39 -14.11 -11.47
N LEU A 219 6.23 -14.68 -11.12
CA LEU A 219 5.15 -14.96 -12.07
C LEU A 219 4.46 -13.68 -12.57
N ALA A 220 4.27 -12.69 -11.69
CA ALA A 220 3.77 -11.37 -12.08
C ALA A 220 4.77 -10.63 -12.97
N LEU A 221 6.07 -10.74 -12.67
CA LEU A 221 7.16 -10.19 -13.48
C LEU A 221 7.28 -10.88 -14.84
N ARG A 222 7.13 -12.21 -14.90
CA ARG A 222 7.11 -12.96 -16.16
C ARG A 222 6.00 -12.45 -17.09
N GLN A 223 4.79 -12.27 -16.56
CA GLN A 223 3.68 -11.67 -17.30
C GLN A 223 4.01 -10.22 -17.70
N ALA A 224 4.65 -9.45 -16.81
CA ALA A 224 5.02 -8.08 -17.06
C ALA A 224 6.02 -7.93 -18.22
N ILE A 225 7.05 -8.79 -18.27
CA ILE A 225 8.10 -8.74 -19.29
C ILE A 225 7.58 -9.20 -20.65
N TRP A 226 6.80 -10.29 -20.71
CA TRP A 226 6.36 -10.83 -21.99
C TRP A 226 5.25 -9.99 -22.63
N ARG A 227 5.08 -10.15 -23.95
CA ARG A 227 4.01 -9.50 -24.72
C ARG A 227 2.66 -10.10 -24.33
N LYS A 228 1.64 -9.24 -24.18
CA LYS A 228 0.26 -9.66 -23.90
C LYS A 228 -0.48 -9.87 -25.22
N ALA A 229 -1.42 -10.81 -25.21
CA ALA A 229 -2.30 -11.02 -26.36
C ALA A 229 -3.29 -9.85 -26.53
N ASP A 230 -3.68 -9.20 -25.43
CA ASP A 230 -4.58 -8.05 -25.45
C ASP A 230 -3.83 -6.77 -25.90
N PRO A 231 -4.21 -6.16 -27.04
CA PRO A 231 -3.58 -4.94 -27.53
C PRO A 231 -3.81 -3.72 -26.62
N MET A 232 -4.84 -3.75 -25.76
CA MET A 232 -5.09 -2.72 -24.75
C MET A 232 -4.09 -2.79 -23.58
N TRP A 233 -3.27 -3.84 -23.52
CA TRP A 233 -2.23 -4.01 -22.52
C TRP A 233 -0.82 -4.02 -23.14
N PRO A 234 -0.36 -2.89 -23.72
CA PRO A 234 0.83 -2.85 -24.59
C PRO A 234 2.16 -2.98 -23.85
N VAL A 235 2.17 -2.70 -22.54
CA VAL A 235 3.38 -2.71 -21.71
C VAL A 235 4.07 -4.06 -21.75
N CYS A 236 5.37 -4.07 -22.03
CA CYS A 236 6.22 -5.25 -22.04
C CYS A 236 7.70 -4.87 -21.92
N GLY A 237 8.58 -5.85 -21.85
CA GLY A 237 10.03 -5.67 -21.82
C GLY A 237 10.65 -5.83 -20.45
N ILE A 238 11.98 -5.94 -20.45
CA ILE A 238 12.79 -6.10 -19.26
C ILE A 238 13.12 -4.70 -18.71
N PRO A 239 12.83 -4.41 -17.43
CA PRO A 239 13.18 -3.13 -16.84
C PRO A 239 14.70 -2.97 -16.66
N ASP A 240 15.18 -1.74 -16.43
CA ASP A 240 16.56 -1.54 -15.97
C ASP A 240 16.69 -1.89 -14.48
N VAL A 241 15.68 -1.50 -13.69
CA VAL A 241 15.64 -1.66 -12.24
C VAL A 241 14.27 -2.19 -11.81
N LEU A 242 14.27 -3.23 -10.98
CA LEU A 242 13.08 -3.71 -10.28
C LEU A 242 13.22 -3.45 -8.78
N HIS A 243 12.31 -2.65 -8.22
CA HIS A 243 12.17 -2.44 -6.79
C HIS A 243 11.19 -3.45 -6.19
N VAL A 244 11.62 -4.18 -5.18
CA VAL A 244 10.81 -5.18 -4.46
C VAL A 244 10.91 -4.96 -2.95
N ASP A 245 9.91 -5.41 -2.20
CA ASP A 245 10.01 -5.45 -0.73
C ASP A 245 10.93 -6.58 -0.25
N HIS A 246 11.51 -6.45 0.94
CA HIS A 246 12.26 -7.54 1.58
C HIS A 246 11.28 -8.65 1.98
N GLY A 247 11.17 -9.69 1.16
CA GLY A 247 10.49 -10.95 1.46
C GLY A 247 11.48 -12.08 1.75
N SER A 248 11.06 -13.05 2.57
CA SER A 248 11.84 -14.20 3.10
C SER A 248 12.92 -14.82 2.19
N ASP A 249 14.03 -15.21 2.82
CA ASP A 249 15.34 -15.57 2.26
C ASP A 249 15.42 -16.75 1.26
N PHE A 250 14.46 -17.68 1.19
CA PHE A 250 14.59 -18.83 0.25
C PHE A 250 14.12 -18.49 -1.17
N THR A 251 13.19 -17.55 -1.28
CA THR A 251 12.55 -17.18 -2.55
C THR A 251 13.29 -16.03 -3.25
N SER A 252 14.11 -15.26 -2.52
CA SER A 252 14.94 -14.18 -3.06
C SER A 252 16.00 -14.69 -4.04
N LEU A 253 16.62 -15.85 -3.78
CA LEU A 253 17.67 -16.41 -4.63
C LEU A 253 17.21 -16.65 -6.07
N HIS A 254 15.98 -17.13 -6.28
CA HIS A 254 15.42 -17.34 -7.61
C HIS A 254 15.25 -16.02 -8.38
N LEU A 255 14.79 -14.97 -7.69
CA LEU A 255 14.61 -13.66 -8.31
C LEU A 255 15.95 -12.99 -8.59
N GLU A 256 16.95 -13.19 -7.74
CA GLU A 256 18.33 -12.76 -7.97
C GLU A 256 18.95 -13.44 -9.20
N GLN A 257 18.80 -14.76 -9.33
CA GLN A 257 19.25 -15.51 -10.52
C GLN A 257 18.58 -14.98 -11.79
N ALA A 258 17.25 -14.85 -11.78
CA ALA A 258 16.52 -14.31 -12.92
C ALA A 258 16.94 -12.86 -13.25
N SER A 259 17.31 -12.06 -12.24
CA SER A 259 17.82 -10.71 -12.48
C SER A 259 19.19 -10.68 -13.16
N ALA A 260 20.06 -11.65 -12.82
CA ALA A 260 21.35 -11.82 -13.48
C ALA A 260 21.17 -12.28 -14.93
N ASP A 261 20.34 -13.31 -15.15
CA ASP A 261 20.10 -13.91 -16.47
C ASP A 261 19.40 -12.94 -17.43
N LEU A 262 18.40 -12.19 -16.94
CA LEU A 262 17.67 -11.20 -17.72
C LEU A 262 18.32 -9.81 -17.69
N HIS A 263 19.48 -9.66 -17.05
CA HIS A 263 20.25 -8.43 -16.97
C HIS A 263 19.44 -7.20 -16.51
N PHE A 264 18.74 -7.30 -15.37
CA PHE A 264 18.14 -6.15 -14.70
C PHE A 264 18.64 -6.03 -13.26
N ARG A 265 18.64 -4.82 -12.70
CA ARG A 265 19.06 -4.60 -11.32
C ARG A 265 17.90 -4.85 -10.37
N LEU A 266 18.09 -5.76 -9.42
CA LEU A 266 17.15 -5.96 -8.32
C LEU A 266 17.52 -5.06 -7.14
N ILE A 267 16.59 -4.22 -6.68
CA ILE A 267 16.76 -3.38 -5.50
C ILE A 267 15.71 -3.74 -4.48
N TYR A 268 16.15 -4.23 -3.33
CA TYR A 268 15.26 -4.43 -2.20
C TYR A 268 15.10 -3.16 -1.40
N SER A 269 13.86 -2.85 -1.04
CA SER A 269 13.51 -1.70 -0.19
C SER A 269 14.15 -1.87 1.19
N GLY A 270 14.90 -0.89 1.69
CA GLY A 270 15.49 -0.98 3.02
C GLY A 270 14.42 -1.08 4.11
N VAL A 271 14.65 -1.95 5.12
CA VAL A 271 13.76 -2.08 6.28
C VAL A 271 13.54 -0.70 6.91
N ALA A 272 12.27 -0.32 7.09
CA ALA A 272 11.84 0.96 7.67
C ALA A 272 12.16 2.26 6.87
N ARG A 273 12.48 2.18 5.57
CA ARG A 273 12.54 3.36 4.67
C ARG A 273 11.57 3.25 3.49
N PRO A 274 10.32 3.71 3.62
CA PRO A 274 9.27 3.57 2.59
C PRO A 274 9.40 4.54 1.39
N GLN A 275 10.54 5.24 1.23
CA GLN A 275 10.71 6.23 0.17
C GLN A 275 10.70 5.56 -1.21
N GLY A 276 9.59 5.72 -1.94
CA GLY A 276 9.42 5.24 -3.32
C GLY A 276 8.12 4.44 -3.57
N ARG A 277 7.52 3.85 -2.54
CA ARG A 277 6.39 2.88 -2.66
C ARG A 277 5.00 3.49 -2.74
N GLY A 278 4.84 4.78 -2.42
CA GLY A 278 3.53 5.43 -2.38
C GLY A 278 2.74 5.40 -3.70
N LYS A 279 3.37 5.00 -4.80
CA LYS A 279 2.79 4.90 -6.13
C LYS A 279 1.98 3.60 -6.28
N ILE A 280 2.59 2.45 -5.99
CA ILE A 280 1.91 1.15 -6.02
C ILE A 280 0.92 1.00 -4.86
N GLU A 281 1.22 1.55 -3.68
CA GLU A 281 0.25 1.64 -2.57
C GLU A 281 -0.99 2.44 -2.96
N ARG A 282 -0.82 3.51 -3.74
CA ARG A 282 -1.95 4.30 -4.25
C ARG A 282 -2.79 3.51 -5.26
N LEU A 283 -2.16 2.69 -6.11
CA LEU A 283 -2.87 1.76 -6.98
C LEU A 283 -3.71 0.77 -6.17
N PHE A 284 -3.15 0.14 -5.14
CA PHE A 284 -3.89 -0.79 -4.29
C PHE A 284 -5.09 -0.13 -3.61
N ARG A 285 -4.91 1.10 -3.10
CA ARG A 285 -6.03 1.87 -2.57
C ARG A 285 -7.09 2.11 -3.64
N THR A 286 -6.70 2.49 -4.86
CA THR A 286 -7.63 2.67 -5.98
C THR A 286 -8.43 1.39 -6.28
N ILE A 287 -7.79 0.22 -6.32
CA ILE A 287 -8.50 -1.06 -6.51
C ILE A 287 -9.48 -1.32 -5.35
N ASN A 288 -9.06 -1.08 -4.10
CA ASN A 288 -9.91 -1.27 -2.92
C ASN A 288 -11.09 -0.28 -2.86
N THR A 289 -10.96 0.93 -3.42
CA THR A 289 -12.01 1.96 -3.35
C THR A 289 -12.92 2.01 -4.57
N GLU A 290 -12.44 1.57 -5.73
CA GLU A 290 -13.17 1.69 -7.00
C GLU A 290 -13.72 0.34 -7.46
N LEU A 291 -12.90 -0.72 -7.49
CA LEU A 291 -13.30 -2.03 -8.01
C LEU A 291 -13.97 -2.89 -6.94
N LEU A 292 -13.26 -3.18 -5.85
CA LEU A 292 -13.72 -4.16 -4.87
C LEU A 292 -15.09 -3.86 -4.26
N PRO A 293 -15.50 -2.60 -4.00
CA PRO A 293 -16.81 -2.31 -3.41
C PRO A 293 -18.01 -2.74 -4.26
N GLU A 294 -17.81 -2.95 -5.56
CA GLU A 294 -18.85 -3.39 -6.51
C GLU A 294 -18.98 -4.92 -6.55
N LEU A 295 -18.02 -5.66 -5.98
CA LEU A 295 -17.96 -7.11 -6.05
C LEU A 295 -18.57 -7.80 -4.82
N PRO A 296 -19.22 -8.97 -5.00
CA PRO A 296 -19.75 -9.73 -3.88
C PRO A 296 -18.64 -10.26 -2.97
N GLY A 297 -18.86 -10.22 -1.66
CA GLY A 297 -17.84 -10.61 -0.67
C GLY A 297 -16.89 -9.48 -0.25
N ASN A 298 -17.06 -8.26 -0.76
CA ASN A 298 -16.26 -7.09 -0.33
C ASN A 298 -16.29 -6.90 1.19
N LEU A 299 -15.15 -6.57 1.79
CA LEU A 299 -15.01 -6.34 3.21
C LEU A 299 -15.17 -4.85 3.53
N ARG A 300 -16.09 -4.53 4.44
CA ARG A 300 -16.21 -3.21 5.08
C ARG A 300 -16.00 -3.36 6.58
N ASN A 301 -15.03 -2.65 7.13
CA ASN A 301 -14.64 -2.77 8.55
C ASN A 301 -14.38 -4.22 8.99
N GLY A 302 -13.74 -5.01 8.11
CA GLY A 302 -13.42 -6.42 8.36
C GLY A 302 -14.59 -7.40 8.25
N LYS A 303 -15.79 -6.94 7.87
CA LYS A 303 -16.97 -7.80 7.67
C LYS A 303 -17.43 -7.80 6.21
N PRO A 304 -17.86 -8.94 5.66
CA PRO A 304 -18.38 -9.00 4.29
C PRO A 304 -19.69 -8.20 4.18
N SER A 305 -19.76 -7.29 3.20
CA SER A 305 -20.97 -6.52 2.87
C SER A 305 -22.05 -7.37 2.22
N SER A 306 -21.64 -8.45 1.56
CA SER A 306 -22.49 -9.46 0.92
C SER A 306 -21.80 -10.82 0.99
N PRO A 307 -22.55 -11.94 0.88
CA PRO A 307 -21.93 -13.26 0.86
C PRO A 307 -20.91 -13.42 -0.27
N PRO A 308 -19.74 -14.05 -0.03
CA PRO A 308 -18.76 -14.31 -1.08
C PRO A 308 -19.35 -15.26 -2.12
N ARG A 309 -19.15 -14.94 -3.40
CA ARG A 309 -19.65 -15.74 -4.53
C ARG A 309 -18.60 -16.02 -5.60
N LEU A 310 -17.64 -15.12 -5.76
CA LEU A 310 -16.59 -15.26 -6.76
C LEU A 310 -15.64 -16.40 -6.38
N SER A 311 -15.20 -17.12 -7.39
CA SER A 311 -14.00 -17.96 -7.38
C SER A 311 -12.74 -17.10 -7.56
N LEU A 312 -11.55 -17.72 -7.41
CA LEU A 312 -10.29 -17.01 -7.68
C LEU A 312 -10.16 -16.64 -9.16
N ALA A 313 -10.58 -17.53 -10.07
CA ALA A 313 -10.49 -17.28 -11.51
C ALA A 313 -11.40 -16.13 -11.95
N GLU A 314 -12.63 -16.07 -11.44
CA GLU A 314 -13.54 -14.95 -11.71
C GLU A 314 -12.99 -13.63 -11.16
N LEU A 315 -12.42 -13.65 -9.94
CA LEU A 315 -11.76 -12.46 -9.39
C LEU A 315 -10.54 -12.03 -10.24
N ASP A 316 -9.72 -12.98 -10.67
CA ASP A 316 -8.55 -12.73 -11.51
C ASP A 316 -8.93 -12.07 -12.84
N ALA A 317 -9.96 -12.60 -13.52
CA ALA A 317 -10.51 -12.02 -14.74
C ALA A 317 -11.08 -10.61 -14.51
N THR A 318 -11.80 -10.42 -13.41
CA THR A 318 -12.39 -9.11 -13.04
C THR A 318 -11.32 -8.06 -12.76
N ILE A 319 -10.24 -8.42 -12.05
CA ILE A 319 -9.10 -7.54 -11.80
C ILE A 319 -8.37 -7.24 -13.11
N GLY A 320 -8.18 -8.24 -13.98
CA GLY A 320 -7.56 -8.07 -15.28
C GLY A 320 -8.29 -7.07 -16.16
N ASP A 321 -9.61 -7.25 -16.33
CA ASP A 321 -10.43 -6.32 -17.10
C ASP A 321 -10.40 -4.90 -16.51
N TYR A 322 -10.54 -4.75 -15.19
CA TYR A 322 -10.43 -3.44 -14.56
C TYR A 322 -9.06 -2.79 -14.82
N ILE A 323 -7.96 -3.53 -14.69
CA ILE A 323 -6.61 -3.01 -14.92
C ILE A 323 -6.46 -2.53 -16.37
N VAL A 324 -6.85 -3.38 -17.32
CA VAL A 324 -6.61 -3.15 -18.75
C VAL A 324 -7.59 -2.12 -19.31
N SER A 325 -8.88 -2.37 -19.12
CA SER A 325 -9.97 -1.60 -19.75
C SER A 325 -10.27 -0.29 -19.02
N THR A 326 -9.97 -0.19 -17.71
CA THR A 326 -10.31 0.99 -16.90
C THR A 326 -9.09 1.75 -16.38
N TYR A 327 -8.22 1.11 -15.59
CA TYR A 327 -7.13 1.81 -14.92
C TYR A 327 -6.06 2.31 -15.91
N ASN A 328 -5.59 1.44 -16.80
CA ASN A 328 -4.51 1.75 -17.75
C ASN A 328 -4.94 2.74 -18.85
N THR A 329 -6.24 2.89 -19.10
CA THR A 329 -6.83 3.72 -20.18
C THR A 329 -7.38 5.04 -19.67
N ARG A 330 -7.68 5.16 -18.38
CA ARG A 330 -8.19 6.41 -17.78
C ARG A 330 -7.07 7.43 -17.56
N PRO A 331 -7.28 8.72 -17.89
CA PRO A 331 -6.32 9.78 -17.57
C PRO A 331 -5.94 9.78 -16.08
N HIS A 332 -4.65 9.63 -15.79
CA HIS A 332 -4.18 9.54 -14.42
C HIS A 332 -3.87 10.94 -13.85
N SER A 333 -4.54 11.31 -12.75
CA SER A 333 -4.48 12.65 -12.14
C SER A 333 -3.09 13.29 -11.99
N THR A 334 -2.06 12.50 -11.65
CA THR A 334 -0.68 13.02 -11.48
C THR A 334 0.09 13.22 -12.79
N ILE A 335 -0.18 12.43 -13.83
CA ILE A 335 0.56 12.50 -15.10
C ILE A 335 -0.27 13.12 -16.23
N GLY A 336 -1.56 13.38 -16.01
CA GLY A 336 -2.47 14.04 -16.95
C GLY A 336 -2.94 13.20 -18.14
N VAL A 337 -2.31 12.05 -18.39
CA VAL A 337 -2.60 11.16 -19.52
C VAL A 337 -2.87 9.73 -19.06
N PRO A 338 -3.52 8.88 -19.89
CA PRO A 338 -3.68 7.46 -19.60
C PRO A 338 -2.34 6.74 -19.39
N PRO A 339 -2.21 5.86 -18.38
CA PRO A 339 -0.97 5.13 -18.13
C PRO A 339 -0.44 4.35 -19.34
N ALA A 340 -1.30 3.62 -20.07
CA ALA A 340 -0.90 2.91 -21.28
C ALA A 340 -0.36 3.86 -22.35
N LYS A 341 -1.01 5.02 -22.53
CA LYS A 341 -0.57 6.05 -23.47
C LYS A 341 0.78 6.66 -23.06
N ALA A 342 0.97 6.92 -21.77
CA ALA A 342 2.26 7.41 -21.25
C ALA A 342 3.39 6.41 -21.45
N TRP A 343 3.10 5.11 -21.33
CA TRP A 343 4.09 4.06 -21.57
C TRP A 343 4.47 3.94 -23.05
N CYS A 344 3.49 4.01 -23.96
CA CYS A 344 3.75 3.98 -25.39
C CYS A 344 4.53 5.22 -25.86
N GLY A 345 4.23 6.39 -25.29
CA GLY A 345 4.84 7.65 -25.71
C GLY A 345 4.64 7.92 -27.20
N ASP A 346 5.70 8.37 -27.88
CA ASP A 346 5.75 8.54 -29.34
C ASP A 346 6.16 7.25 -30.09
N GLY A 347 6.16 6.11 -29.39
CA GLY A 347 6.69 4.84 -29.89
C GLY A 347 8.16 4.65 -29.53
N TRP A 348 8.47 3.51 -28.91
CA TRP A 348 9.84 3.12 -28.56
C TRP A 348 9.95 1.59 -28.53
N LEU A 349 11.18 1.08 -28.57
CA LEU A 349 11.44 -0.36 -28.58
C LEU A 349 11.87 -0.84 -27.19
N PRO A 350 11.02 -1.59 -26.46
CA PRO A 350 11.41 -2.20 -25.19
C PRO A 350 12.47 -3.28 -25.40
N ARG A 351 13.40 -3.37 -24.44
CA ARG A 351 14.33 -4.51 -24.36
C ARG A 351 13.53 -5.77 -24.07
N MET A 352 13.56 -6.75 -24.96
CA MET A 352 12.84 -8.02 -24.80
C MET A 352 13.85 -9.15 -24.62
N PRO A 353 13.48 -10.22 -23.90
CA PRO A 353 14.19 -11.50 -24.05
C PRO A 353 14.08 -11.99 -25.50
N GLU A 354 15.08 -12.73 -25.99
CA GLU A 354 15.08 -13.22 -27.38
C GLU A 354 14.03 -14.32 -27.56
N THR A 355 13.88 -15.15 -26.52
CA THR A 355 12.91 -16.25 -26.48
C THR A 355 12.05 -16.21 -25.22
N VAL A 356 10.89 -16.87 -25.26
CA VAL A 356 10.03 -17.01 -24.07
C VAL A 356 10.69 -17.89 -23.01
N ASP A 357 11.59 -18.79 -23.41
CA ASP A 357 12.23 -19.77 -22.55
C ASP A 357 13.31 -19.13 -21.65
N GLU A 358 13.86 -17.97 -22.02
CA GLU A 358 14.71 -17.16 -21.12
C GLU A 358 13.98 -16.75 -19.83
N LEU A 359 12.64 -16.67 -19.88
CA LEU A 359 11.83 -16.36 -18.71
C LEU A 359 11.57 -17.59 -17.83
N ASP A 360 12.07 -18.78 -18.18
CA ASP A 360 11.77 -20.02 -17.44
C ASP A 360 12.44 -20.08 -16.07
N THR A 361 13.44 -19.23 -15.84
CA THR A 361 14.05 -19.02 -14.51
C THR A 361 13.06 -18.38 -13.52
N LEU A 362 12.05 -17.66 -14.01
CA LEU A 362 10.97 -17.07 -13.23
C LEU A 362 9.84 -18.06 -12.90
N LEU A 363 9.89 -19.30 -13.42
CA LEU A 363 8.89 -20.33 -13.17
C LEU A 363 9.13 -21.08 -11.87
N VAL A 364 8.08 -21.76 -11.38
CA VAL A 364 8.17 -22.60 -10.17
C VAL A 364 9.05 -23.80 -10.44
N MET A 365 10.13 -23.97 -9.69
CA MET A 365 10.95 -25.17 -9.75
C MET A 365 10.46 -26.24 -8.76
N VAL A 366 10.23 -27.46 -9.26
CA VAL A 366 9.90 -28.61 -8.41
C VAL A 366 11.18 -29.07 -7.70
N ALA A 367 11.23 -28.95 -6.37
CA ALA A 367 12.43 -29.24 -5.58
C ALA A 367 12.94 -30.70 -5.69
N ARG A 368 12.04 -31.67 -5.93
CA ARG A 368 12.40 -33.09 -6.09
C ARG A 368 12.40 -33.47 -7.58
N PRO A 369 13.50 -34.04 -8.11
CA PRO A 369 13.54 -34.56 -9.46
C PRO A 369 12.42 -35.58 -9.71
N ARG A 370 11.93 -35.64 -10.95
CA ARG A 370 10.96 -36.63 -11.42
C ARG A 370 11.62 -37.56 -12.41
N THR A 371 11.31 -38.85 -12.33
CA THR A 371 11.82 -39.85 -13.27
C THR A 371 11.01 -39.82 -14.56
N VAL A 372 11.70 -39.88 -15.69
CA VAL A 372 11.06 -40.06 -17.01
C VAL A 372 10.65 -41.52 -17.16
N HIS A 373 9.37 -41.78 -17.39
CA HIS A 373 8.86 -43.11 -17.68
C HIS A 373 8.65 -43.28 -19.19
N ARG A 374 8.41 -44.53 -19.64
CA ARG A 374 8.10 -44.82 -21.07
C ARG A 374 6.85 -44.10 -21.55
N ASP A 375 5.92 -43.84 -20.64
CA ASP A 375 4.69 -43.11 -20.90
C ASP A 375 4.86 -41.60 -20.70
N GLY A 376 6.05 -41.09 -20.36
CA GLY A 376 6.34 -39.68 -20.13
C GLY A 376 6.54 -39.38 -18.65
N ILE A 377 6.16 -38.18 -18.20
CA ILE A 377 6.33 -37.74 -16.82
C ILE A 377 4.97 -37.55 -16.15
N ARG A 378 4.84 -38.05 -14.92
CA ARG A 378 3.65 -37.83 -14.09
C ARG A 378 3.94 -36.73 -13.08
N PHE A 379 3.18 -35.65 -13.14
CA PHE A 379 3.28 -34.55 -12.20
C PHE A 379 1.90 -33.97 -11.92
N GLU A 380 1.60 -33.75 -10.64
CA GLU A 380 0.28 -33.29 -10.19
C GLU A 380 -0.90 -34.05 -10.82
N GLY A 381 -0.76 -35.36 -10.99
CA GLY A 381 -1.82 -36.24 -11.48
C GLY A 381 -2.10 -36.11 -12.99
N LEU A 382 -1.37 -35.22 -13.67
CA LEU A 382 -1.32 -35.09 -15.11
C LEU A 382 -0.14 -35.88 -15.67
N ARG A 383 -0.26 -36.24 -16.94
CA ARG A 383 0.75 -36.99 -17.69
C ARG A 383 1.25 -36.10 -18.83
N TYR A 384 2.53 -35.77 -18.79
CA TYR A 384 3.19 -34.92 -19.76
C TYR A 384 4.06 -35.76 -20.68
N PHE A 385 4.01 -35.46 -21.97
CA PHE A 385 4.76 -36.19 -22.98
C PHE A 385 5.41 -35.23 -23.97
N ASP A 386 6.63 -35.57 -24.38
CA ASP A 386 7.31 -35.01 -25.52
C ASP A 386 8.23 -36.11 -26.11
N PRO A 387 8.31 -36.28 -27.44
CA PRO A 387 9.14 -37.31 -28.06
C PRO A 387 10.63 -37.25 -27.68
N THR A 388 11.17 -36.06 -27.38
CA THR A 388 12.58 -35.90 -26.97
C THR A 388 12.90 -36.60 -25.64
N LEU A 389 11.89 -36.89 -24.82
CA LEU A 389 12.05 -37.61 -23.57
C LEU A 389 12.43 -39.09 -23.74
N ALA A 390 12.24 -39.65 -24.94
CA ALA A 390 12.56 -41.06 -25.21
C ALA A 390 14.02 -41.42 -24.88
N ALA A 391 14.96 -40.49 -25.11
CA ALA A 391 16.38 -40.69 -24.83
C ALA A 391 16.73 -40.63 -23.32
N TYR A 392 15.79 -40.22 -22.47
CA TYR A 392 15.99 -39.97 -21.05
C TYR A 392 15.13 -40.89 -20.16
N VAL A 393 14.51 -41.93 -20.73
CA VAL A 393 13.69 -42.87 -19.97
C VAL A 393 14.51 -43.54 -18.86
N GLY A 394 14.04 -43.42 -17.62
CA GLY A 394 14.72 -43.90 -16.40
C GLY A 394 15.57 -42.84 -15.71
N GLU A 395 15.88 -41.72 -16.36
CA GLU A 395 16.69 -40.63 -15.81
C GLU A 395 15.85 -39.68 -14.94
N PRO A 396 16.44 -39.08 -13.89
CA PRO A 396 15.82 -38.01 -13.14
C PRO A 396 15.95 -36.67 -13.87
N VAL A 397 14.84 -35.95 -13.99
CA VAL A 397 14.78 -34.61 -14.57
C VAL A 397 14.12 -33.62 -13.61
N MET A 398 14.48 -32.35 -13.75
CA MET A 398 13.88 -31.24 -13.02
C MET A 398 12.71 -30.66 -13.82
N ILE A 399 11.68 -30.21 -13.10
CA ILE A 399 10.49 -29.61 -13.71
C ILE A 399 10.41 -28.15 -13.28
N ARG A 400 10.15 -27.27 -14.25
CA ARG A 400 9.67 -25.91 -14.00
C ARG A 400 8.30 -25.72 -14.63
N TYR A 401 7.43 -24.94 -14.00
CA TYR A 401 6.07 -24.74 -14.49
C TYR A 401 5.45 -23.41 -14.04
N ASP A 402 4.45 -22.92 -14.78
CA ASP A 402 3.59 -21.80 -14.36
C ASP A 402 2.37 -22.39 -13.65
N PRO A 403 2.08 -22.07 -12.37
CA PRO A 403 0.91 -22.60 -11.68
C PRO A 403 -0.43 -22.11 -12.28
N ARG A 404 -0.42 -21.09 -13.15
CA ARG A 404 -1.58 -20.66 -13.94
C ARG A 404 -1.81 -21.52 -15.18
N ASP A 405 -0.80 -22.27 -15.62
CA ASP A 405 -0.88 -23.11 -16.80
C ASP A 405 -0.12 -24.43 -16.58
N MET A 406 -0.89 -25.45 -16.23
CA MET A 406 -0.46 -26.83 -16.09
C MET A 406 -0.77 -27.67 -17.32
N GLY A 407 -1.20 -27.05 -18.44
CA GLY A 407 -1.24 -27.73 -19.72
C GLY A 407 0.16 -28.13 -20.19
N GLU A 408 1.18 -27.38 -19.75
CA GLU A 408 2.56 -27.54 -20.17
C GLU A 408 3.54 -27.44 -19.00
N ILE A 409 4.63 -28.21 -19.07
CA ILE A 409 5.77 -28.09 -18.17
C ILE A 409 7.08 -27.95 -18.94
N ARG A 410 8.05 -27.30 -18.30
CA ARG A 410 9.43 -27.19 -18.77
C ARG A 410 10.29 -28.24 -18.09
N ILE A 411 11.01 -29.03 -18.88
CA ILE A 411 11.85 -30.12 -18.39
C ILE A 411 13.30 -29.73 -18.54
N PHE A 412 14.06 -29.93 -17.46
CA PHE A 412 15.50 -29.66 -17.41
C PHE A 412 16.25 -30.92 -17.01
N HIS A 413 17.31 -31.25 -17.72
CA HIS A 413 18.24 -32.31 -17.36
C HIS A 413 19.60 -31.70 -17.03
N ARG A 414 20.13 -31.98 -15.83
CA ARG A 414 21.39 -31.38 -15.33
C ARG A 414 21.44 -29.86 -15.50
N ASN A 415 20.35 -29.18 -15.12
CA ASN A 415 20.15 -27.73 -15.21
C ASN A 415 20.15 -27.14 -16.65
N THR A 416 20.14 -27.99 -17.67
CA THR A 416 20.00 -27.58 -19.08
C THR A 416 18.55 -27.81 -19.52
N PHE A 417 17.98 -26.82 -20.22
CA PHE A 417 16.64 -26.97 -20.79
C PHE A 417 16.63 -28.11 -21.81
N LEU A 418 15.68 -29.03 -21.65
CA LEU A 418 15.53 -30.20 -22.52
C LEU A 418 14.39 -30.00 -23.51
N CYS A 419 13.17 -29.84 -23.01
CA CYS A 419 11.98 -29.71 -23.84
C CYS A 419 10.77 -29.14 -23.07
N ARG A 420 9.74 -28.80 -23.83
CA ARG A 420 8.39 -28.47 -23.35
C ARG A 420 7.56 -29.74 -23.45
N ALA A 421 7.02 -30.24 -22.35
CA ALA A 421 6.13 -31.40 -22.38
C ALA A 421 4.70 -30.98 -22.10
N VAL A 422 3.77 -31.47 -22.92
CA VAL A 422 2.37 -31.10 -22.87
C VAL A 422 1.55 -32.26 -22.31
N SER A 423 0.54 -31.95 -21.53
CA SER A 423 -0.46 -32.94 -21.11
C SER A 423 -1.46 -33.16 -22.24
N ALA A 424 -1.40 -34.33 -22.90
CA ALA A 424 -2.22 -34.62 -24.08
C ALA A 424 -3.74 -34.50 -23.81
N ASP A 425 -4.19 -34.86 -22.61
CA ASP A 425 -5.60 -34.76 -22.20
C ASP A 425 -6.09 -33.30 -22.07
N HIS A 426 -5.17 -32.33 -22.08
CA HIS A 426 -5.43 -30.91 -21.86
C HIS A 426 -4.67 -30.02 -22.85
N ALA A 427 -4.29 -30.57 -24.01
CA ALA A 427 -3.61 -29.82 -25.05
C ALA A 427 -4.56 -28.76 -25.64
N GLY A 428 -4.34 -27.49 -25.28
CA GLY A 428 -5.13 -26.35 -25.77
C GLY A 428 -5.99 -25.65 -24.71
N ASP A 429 -6.15 -26.24 -23.52
CA ASP A 429 -6.85 -25.63 -22.39
C ASP A 429 -5.85 -25.23 -21.29
N SER A 430 -5.90 -23.98 -20.82
CA SER A 430 -5.09 -23.54 -19.68
C SER A 430 -5.73 -24.05 -18.38
N ILE A 431 -5.17 -25.11 -17.81
CA ILE A 431 -5.62 -25.65 -16.51
C ILE A 431 -4.69 -25.13 -15.43
N THR A 432 -5.22 -24.43 -14.43
CA THR A 432 -4.38 -23.97 -13.33
C THR A 432 -4.10 -25.11 -12.34
N LEU A 433 -2.98 -25.04 -11.61
CA LEU A 433 -2.69 -25.97 -10.51
C LEU A 433 -3.81 -26.00 -9.47
N LYS A 434 -4.49 -24.85 -9.29
CA LYS A 434 -5.59 -24.73 -8.35
C LYS A 434 -6.84 -25.47 -8.83
N ASP A 435 -7.12 -25.50 -10.13
CA ASP A 435 -8.24 -26.28 -10.68
C ASP A 435 -8.04 -27.76 -10.43
N ILE A 436 -6.81 -28.26 -10.63
CA ILE A 436 -6.43 -29.64 -10.33
C ILE A 436 -6.65 -29.96 -8.85
N GLN A 437 -6.16 -29.10 -7.95
CA GLN A 437 -6.38 -29.25 -6.51
C GLN A 437 -7.88 -29.23 -6.15
N THR A 438 -8.66 -28.37 -6.80
CA THR A 438 -10.10 -28.26 -6.61
C THR A 438 -10.83 -29.52 -7.01
N ALA A 439 -10.56 -30.04 -8.20
CA ALA A 439 -11.13 -31.28 -8.70
C ALA A 439 -10.84 -32.46 -7.75
N ARG A 440 -9.61 -32.55 -7.23
CA ARG A 440 -9.22 -33.58 -6.25
C ARG A 440 -9.97 -33.47 -4.92
N ILE A 441 -10.10 -32.26 -4.38
CA ILE A 441 -10.84 -32.04 -3.13
C ILE A 441 -12.31 -32.42 -3.31
N ALA A 442 -12.93 -32.00 -4.41
CA ALA A 442 -14.31 -32.35 -4.77
C ALA A 442 -14.50 -33.87 -4.90
N HIS A 443 -13.60 -34.55 -5.62
CA HIS A 443 -13.64 -36.00 -5.77
C HIS A 443 -13.50 -36.72 -4.43
N ARG A 444 -12.54 -36.30 -3.58
CA ARG A 444 -12.36 -36.88 -2.23
C ARG A 444 -13.58 -36.68 -1.35
N ARG A 445 -14.27 -35.53 -1.47
CA ARG A 445 -15.53 -35.27 -0.77
C ARG A 445 -16.65 -36.19 -1.25
N HIS A 446 -16.79 -36.36 -2.57
CA HIS A 446 -17.77 -37.28 -3.15
C HIS A 446 -17.57 -38.72 -2.65
N LEU A 447 -16.32 -39.22 -2.67
CA LEU A 447 -16.00 -40.54 -2.15
C LEU A 447 -16.29 -40.68 -0.64
N ARG A 448 -15.99 -39.66 0.17
CA ARG A 448 -16.35 -39.66 1.60
C ARG A 448 -17.85 -39.72 1.83
N ASN A 449 -18.64 -38.99 1.03
CA ASN A 449 -20.10 -39.04 1.11
C ASN A 449 -20.62 -40.43 0.76
N GLN A 450 -20.11 -41.06 -0.31
CA GLN A 450 -20.45 -42.44 -0.65
C GLN A 450 -20.11 -43.42 0.48
N ILE A 451 -18.93 -43.26 1.11
CA ILE A 451 -18.54 -44.10 2.26
C ILE A 451 -19.51 -43.88 3.43
N ALA A 452 -19.86 -42.63 3.76
CA ALA A 452 -20.79 -42.31 4.84
C ALA A 452 -22.18 -42.88 4.58
N GLU A 453 -22.69 -42.77 3.35
CA GLU A 453 -23.99 -43.31 2.94
C GLU A 453 -24.01 -44.84 3.00
N ARG A 454 -22.95 -45.51 2.53
CA ARG A 454 -22.80 -46.97 2.65
C ARG A 454 -22.71 -47.41 4.11
N LYS A 455 -21.99 -46.65 4.96
CA LYS A 455 -21.92 -46.91 6.41
C LYS A 455 -23.28 -46.71 7.09
N ALA A 456 -24.03 -45.69 6.73
CA ALA A 456 -25.38 -45.43 7.24
C ALA A 456 -26.32 -46.60 6.89
N ARG A 457 -26.29 -47.06 5.63
CA ARG A 457 -27.05 -48.26 5.23
C ARG A 457 -26.72 -49.49 6.05
N VAL A 458 -25.46 -49.71 6.42
CA VAL A 458 -25.08 -50.84 7.31
C VAL A 458 -25.68 -50.67 8.70
N ALA A 459 -25.73 -49.45 9.24
CA ALA A 459 -26.32 -49.15 10.55
C ALA A 459 -27.84 -49.39 10.58
N ASP A 460 -28.54 -49.23 9.45
CA ASP A 460 -29.98 -49.51 9.33
C ASP A 460 -30.31 -51.01 9.49
N PHE A 461 -29.42 -51.91 9.07
CA PHE A 461 -29.61 -53.37 9.17
C PHE A 461 -28.94 -53.98 10.41
N PHE A 462 -27.95 -53.31 10.99
CA PHE A 462 -27.23 -53.77 12.18
C PHE A 462 -27.13 -52.63 13.22
N PRO A 463 -28.09 -52.51 14.15
CA PRO A 463 -28.14 -51.42 15.13
C PRO A 463 -27.03 -51.48 16.20
N SER A 464 -26.33 -52.61 16.32
CA SER A 464 -25.10 -52.74 17.12
C SER A 464 -23.87 -52.66 16.20
N PRO A 465 -22.78 -52.00 16.61
CA PRO A 465 -21.60 -51.84 15.76
C PRO A 465 -21.01 -53.20 15.40
N VAL A 466 -21.14 -53.59 14.13
CA VAL A 466 -20.57 -54.83 13.56
C VAL A 466 -19.04 -54.83 13.61
N PHE A 467 -18.42 -53.68 13.89
CA PHE A 467 -16.98 -53.52 14.00
C PHE A 467 -16.60 -52.60 15.17
N ARG A 468 -15.79 -53.11 16.11
CA ARG A 468 -14.98 -52.22 16.96
C ARG A 468 -13.85 -51.66 16.10
N PRO A 469 -13.60 -50.34 16.08
CA PRO A 469 -12.37 -49.84 15.49
C PRO A 469 -11.19 -50.52 16.22
N THR A 470 -10.26 -51.10 15.47
CA THR A 470 -8.95 -51.44 16.01
C THR A 470 -8.38 -50.13 16.54
N GLN A 471 -8.26 -50.02 17.87
CA GLN A 471 -7.52 -48.91 18.45
C GLN A 471 -6.13 -48.94 17.81
N PRO A 472 -5.59 -47.79 17.34
CA PRO A 472 -4.21 -47.75 16.92
C PRO A 472 -3.36 -48.30 18.06
N ALA A 473 -2.48 -49.25 17.76
CA ALA A 473 -1.62 -49.86 18.76
C ALA A 473 -0.92 -48.74 19.54
N VAL A 474 -1.17 -48.69 20.85
CA VAL A 474 -0.39 -47.88 21.77
C VAL A 474 1.06 -48.32 21.58
N PRO A 475 2.03 -47.40 21.37
CA PRO A 475 3.43 -47.78 21.31
C PRO A 475 3.75 -48.57 22.58
N VAL A 476 4.27 -49.78 22.42
CA VAL A 476 4.71 -50.60 23.54
C VAL A 476 5.82 -49.83 24.26
N THR A 477 5.49 -49.23 25.39
CA THR A 477 6.47 -48.75 26.35
C THR A 477 7.16 -49.98 26.91
N LEU A 478 8.37 -50.27 26.44
CA LEU A 478 9.25 -51.22 27.08
C LEU A 478 9.64 -50.66 28.46
N SER A 479 8.90 -51.05 29.50
CA SER A 479 9.30 -50.83 30.88
C SER A 479 9.47 -52.17 31.59
N GLY A 480 10.72 -52.55 31.79
CA GLY A 480 11.20 -53.19 33.01
C GLY A 480 10.97 -54.69 33.17
N THR A 481 11.97 -55.48 32.80
CA THR A 481 12.36 -56.63 33.60
C THR A 481 13.68 -56.34 34.31
N GLU A 482 13.58 -56.47 35.63
CA GLU A 482 14.63 -56.81 36.60
C GLU A 482 15.69 -55.77 37.00
N ALA A 483 15.53 -55.37 38.27
CA ALA A 483 16.57 -54.86 39.11
C ALA A 483 17.72 -55.88 39.25
N LYS A 484 18.96 -55.44 39.01
CA LYS A 484 20.14 -55.71 39.88
C LYS A 484 21.40 -54.96 39.39
N GLY A 485 21.98 -54.17 40.30
CA GLY A 485 23.44 -53.98 40.40
C GLY A 485 24.06 -52.72 39.81
N ARG A 486 24.58 -51.85 40.71
CA ARG A 486 25.87 -51.10 40.70
C ARG A 486 26.40 -50.60 39.33
N GLN A 487 26.85 -49.34 39.16
CA GLN A 487 27.92 -48.67 39.90
C GLN A 487 28.05 -47.18 39.47
N LYS A 488 28.64 -46.36 40.36
CA LYS A 488 28.96 -44.92 40.23
C LYS A 488 30.00 -44.58 39.14
N GLY A 489 29.91 -43.34 38.63
CA GLY A 489 31.01 -42.55 38.01
C GLY A 489 30.78 -42.31 36.52
N ARG A 490 30.98 -41.13 35.91
CA ARG A 490 31.83 -39.96 36.21
C ARG A 490 31.32 -38.78 35.35
N ARG A 491 31.49 -37.55 35.86
CA ARG A 491 31.33 -36.27 35.14
C ARG A 491 32.33 -36.11 33.98
N LEU A 492 32.06 -35.13 33.10
CA LEU A 492 32.92 -34.34 32.17
C LEU A 492 32.49 -34.53 30.70
N ARG A 493 32.46 -33.54 29.79
CA ARG A 493 32.63 -32.07 29.82
C ARG A 493 32.07 -31.54 28.48
N ILE A 494 31.64 -30.28 28.48
CA ILE A 494 31.26 -29.46 27.33
C ILE A 494 32.52 -29.13 26.49
N TYR A 495 32.38 -29.01 25.17
CA TYR A 495 33.29 -28.23 24.33
C TYR A 495 32.51 -27.28 23.41
N SER A 496 32.89 -26.02 23.48
CA SER A 496 32.65 -24.93 22.52
C SER A 496 34.01 -24.27 22.26
N GLU A 497 34.19 -23.72 21.04
CA GLU A 497 35.34 -22.91 20.56
C GLU A 497 36.66 -23.72 20.43
N GLY A 498 37.48 -23.57 19.40
CA GLY A 498 37.60 -22.55 18.36
C GLY A 498 39.10 -22.30 18.18
N ASP A 499 39.59 -22.42 16.95
CA ASP A 499 40.65 -21.60 16.35
C ASP A 499 40.43 -21.62 14.83
#